data_AF-A0A9X1R096-F1
#
_entry.id   AF-A0A9X1R096-F1
#
_cell.length_a   1.000
_cell.length_b   1.000
_cell.length_c   1.000
_cell.angle_alpha   90.00
_cell.angle_beta   90.00
_cell.angle_gamma   90.00
#
_symmetry.space_group_name_H-M   'P 1'
#
loop_
_entity.id
_entity.type
_entity.pdbx_description
1 polymer ?
#
loop_
_entity_poly.entity_id
_entity_poly.type
_entity_poly.pdbx_seq_one_letter_code
_entity_poly.pdbx_strand_id
1 'polypeptide(L)' 'MGYLNLDKKKTTSTAKELNVLLADYHLYYQKLRNFHWNVVGHNFFDLHVKFEDMYEDAKTKIDEIAERILT' A
#
# COMPACT_ATOMS: atom_id res chain seq x y z
N MET A 1 0.23 -25.31 0.93
CA MET A 1 1.69 -25.13 1.13
C MET A 1 2.13 -24.08 0.12
N GLY A 2 2.87 -23.04 0.52
CA GLY A 2 3.33 -21.99 -0.40
C GLY A 2 4.24 -22.59 -1.47
N TYR A 3 4.08 -22.18 -2.73
CA TYR A 3 4.78 -22.76 -3.88
C TYR A 3 6.30 -22.48 -3.87
N LEU A 4 6.75 -21.54 -3.03
CA LEU A 4 8.17 -21.18 -2.85
C LEU A 4 8.93 -22.10 -1.88
N ASN A 5 8.25 -23.00 -1.18
CA ASN A 5 8.85 -23.93 -0.20
C ASN A 5 9.74 -23.24 0.86
N LEU A 6 9.40 -22.03 1.27
CA LEU A 6 10.12 -21.30 2.32
C LEU A 6 9.85 -21.90 3.71
N ASP A 7 10.87 -21.88 4.57
CA ASP A 7 10.74 -22.31 5.97
C ASP A 7 9.86 -21.31 6.74
N LYS A 8 8.65 -21.74 7.10
CA LYS A 8 7.69 -20.94 7.85
C LYS A 8 8.27 -20.36 9.14
N LYS A 9 9.10 -21.11 9.88
CA LYS A 9 9.66 -20.60 11.15
C LYS A 9 10.58 -19.41 10.91
N LYS A 10 11.29 -19.39 9.77
CA LYS A 10 12.17 -18.29 9.40
C LYS A 10 11.41 -17.10 8.83
N THR A 11 10.29 -17.32 8.14
CA THR A 11 9.50 -16.23 7.51
C THR A 11 8.46 -15.61 8.43
N THR A 12 8.10 -16.23 9.56
CA THR A 12 7.10 -15.69 10.50
C THR A 12 7.37 -14.25 10.92
N SER A 13 8.63 -13.90 11.23
CA SER A 13 8.96 -12.53 11.63
C SER A 13 8.73 -11.54 10.49
N THR A 14 9.16 -11.89 9.28
CA THR A 14 8.94 -11.06 8.08
C THR A 14 7.46 -10.90 7.77
N ALA A 15 6.68 -11.99 7.83
CA ALA A 15 5.24 -11.93 7.61
C ALA A 15 4.54 -11.01 8.63
N LYS A 16 5.00 -11.00 9.88
CA LYS A 16 4.48 -10.08 10.91
C LYS A 16 4.75 -8.61 10.56
N GLU A 17 5.98 -8.27 10.17
CA GLU A 17 6.32 -6.90 9.76
C GLU A 17 5.59 -6.47 8.48
N LEU A 18 5.41 -7.39 7.52
CA LEU A 18 4.62 -7.13 6.32
C LEU A 18 3.15 -6.84 6.63
N ASN A 19 2.57 -7.44 7.67
CA ASN A 19 1.20 -7.09 8.09
C ASN A 19 1.12 -5.67 8.65
N VAL A 20 2.16 -5.19 9.35
CA VAL A 20 2.24 -3.78 9.78
C VAL A 20 2.33 -2.87 8.56
N LEU A 21 3.22 -3.19 7.63
CA LEU A 21 3.37 -2.45 6.37
C LEU A 21 2.08 -2.40 5.57
N LEU A 22 1.33 -3.51 5.48
CA LEU A 22 0.04 -3.59 4.80
C LEU A 22 -0.97 -2.62 5.43
N ALA A 23 -1.07 -2.58 6.75
CA ALA A 23 -1.95 -1.66 7.46
C ALA A 23 -1.56 -0.19 7.21
N ASP A 24 -0.27 0.11 7.25
CA ASP A 24 0.25 1.46 6.97
C ASP A 24 -0.06 1.90 5.53
N TYR A 25 0.09 1.02 4.55
CA TYR A 25 -0.25 1.29 3.15
C TYR A 25 -1.74 1.54 2.94
N HIS A 26 -2.62 0.82 3.65
CA HIS A 26 -4.07 1.11 3.63
C HIS A 26 -4.39 2.50 4.17
N LEU A 27 -3.76 2.91 5.29
CA LEU A 27 -3.91 4.26 5.83
C LEU A 27 -3.35 5.31 4.88
N TYR A 28 -2.19 5.03 4.27
CA TYR A 28 -1.55 5.92 3.30
C TYR A 28 -2.43 6.14 2.07
N TYR A 29 -2.95 5.06 1.47
CA TYR A 29 -3.91 5.10 0.37
C TYR A 29 -5.11 5.98 0.71
N GLN A 30 -5.72 5.77 1.88
CA GLN A 30 -6.90 6.55 2.29
C GLN A 30 -6.57 8.04 2.51
N LYS A 31 -5.39 8.35 3.05
CA LYS A 31 -4.91 9.73 3.20
C LYS A 31 -4.68 10.41 1.85
N LEU A 32 -4.10 9.70 0.88
CA LEU A 32 -3.90 10.22 -0.47
C LEU A 32 -5.22 10.55 -1.17
N ARG A 33 -6.23 9.67 -1.05
CA ARG A 33 -7.57 9.99 -1.54
C ARG A 33 -8.19 11.19 -0.83
N ASN A 34 -7.97 11.30 0.47
CA ASN A 34 -8.42 12.48 1.20
C ASN A 34 -7.77 13.77 0.65
N PHE A 35 -6.47 13.76 0.36
CA PHE A 35 -5.81 14.90 -0.28
C PHE A 35 -6.32 15.17 -1.69
N HIS A 36 -6.50 14.13 -2.51
CA HIS A 36 -7.07 14.24 -3.85
C HIS A 36 -8.46 14.92 -3.84
N TRP A 37 -9.34 14.55 -2.91
CA TRP A 37 -10.68 15.14 -2.82
C TRP A 37 -10.71 16.55 -2.22
N ASN A 38 -9.79 16.88 -1.30
CA ASN A 38 -9.85 18.11 -0.51
C ASN A 38 -8.82 19.16 -0.91
N VAL A 39 -7.92 18.88 -1.87
CA VAL A 39 -6.95 19.88 -2.34
C VAL A 39 -7.66 21.06 -3.00
N VAL A 40 -7.18 22.26 -2.73
CA VAL A 40 -7.67 23.54 -3.26
C VAL A 40 -6.49 24.48 -3.54
N GLY A 41 -6.73 25.55 -4.31
CA GLY A 41 -5.75 26.60 -4.58
C GLY A 41 -5.22 26.59 -6.02
N HIS A 42 -4.22 27.43 -6.29
CA HIS A 42 -3.71 27.69 -7.64
C HIS A 42 -3.10 26.45 -8.33
N ASN A 43 -2.63 25.48 -7.55
CA ASN A 43 -2.05 24.22 -8.05
C ASN A 43 -3.05 23.05 -8.05
N PHE A 44 -4.36 23.32 -8.01
CA PHE A 44 -5.40 22.29 -7.88
C PHE A 44 -5.23 21.16 -8.90
N PHE A 45 -5.14 21.49 -10.20
CA PHE A 45 -5.10 20.48 -11.26
C PHE A 45 -3.87 19.58 -11.18
N ASP A 46 -2.69 20.17 -10.94
CA ASP A 46 -1.43 19.41 -10.83
C ASP A 46 -1.45 18.48 -9.62
N LEU A 47 -1.85 18.99 -8.46
CA LEU A 47 -1.84 18.23 -7.21
C LEU A 47 -2.95 17.18 -7.17
N HIS A 48 -4.15 17.49 -7.70
CA HIS A 48 -5.28 16.57 -7.75
C HIS A 48 -4.92 15.31 -8.55
N VAL A 49 -4.38 15.47 -9.75
CA VAL A 49 -3.91 14.34 -10.58
C VAL A 49 -2.73 13.64 -9.91
N LYS A 50 -1.80 14.38 -9.31
CA LYS A 50 -0.65 13.76 -8.65
C LYS A 50 -1.05 12.86 -7.48
N PHE A 51 -2.04 13.26 -6.68
CA PHE A 51 -2.54 12.42 -5.60
C PHE A 51 -3.27 11.17 -6.11
N GLU A 52 -3.90 11.23 -7.29
CA GLU A 52 -4.48 10.06 -7.97
C GLU A 52 -3.41 9.05 -8.37
N ASP A 53 -2.38 9.51 -9.09
CA ASP A 53 -1.24 8.65 -9.47
C ASP A 53 -0.67 7.93 -8.24
N MET A 54 -0.51 8.65 -7.13
CA MET A 54 0.04 8.11 -5.89
C MET A 54 -0.89 7.08 -5.23
N TYR A 55 -2.21 7.30 -5.21
CA TYR A 55 -3.10 6.33 -4.56
C TYR A 55 -3.30 5.07 -5.42
N GLU A 56 -3.22 5.16 -6.76
CA GLU A 56 -3.27 3.97 -7.61
C GLU A 56 -1.99 3.13 -7.49
N ASP A 57 -0.82 3.76 -7.31
CA ASP A 57 0.40 3.04 -6.95
C ASP A 57 0.27 2.38 -5.56
N ALA A 58 -0.18 3.13 -4.54
CA ALA A 58 -0.37 2.58 -3.19
C ALA A 58 -1.35 1.39 -3.18
N LYS A 59 -2.42 1.46 -3.97
CA LYS A 59 -3.39 0.36 -4.16
C LYS A 59 -2.73 -0.88 -4.77
N THR A 60 -1.86 -0.71 -5.77
CA THR A 60 -1.08 -1.82 -6.34
C THR A 60 -0.15 -2.43 -5.29
N LYS A 61 0.50 -1.60 -4.46
CA LYS A 61 1.37 -2.09 -3.37
C LYS A 61 0.64 -2.80 -2.26
N ILE A 62 -0.59 -2.39 -1.94
CA ILE A 62 -1.46 -3.12 -1.00
C ILE A 62 -1.64 -4.57 -1.45
N ASP A 63 -1.95 -4.79 -2.74
CA ASP A 63 -2.16 -6.12 -3.31
C ASP A 63 -0.87 -6.95 -3.28
N GLU A 64 0.24 -6.38 -3.79
CA GLU A 64 1.56 -7.05 -3.78
C GLU A 64 2.00 -7.48 -2.37
N ILE A 65 1.80 -6.62 -1.36
CA ILE A 65 2.15 -6.93 0.04
C ILE A 65 1.24 -8.03 0.59
N ALA A 66 -0.07 -7.92 0.37
CA ALA A 66 -1.05 -8.90 0.84
C ALA A 66 -0.78 -10.28 0.25
N GLU A 67 -0.54 -10.37 -1.05
CA GLU A 67 -0.17 -11.62 -1.72
C GLU A 67 1.17 -12.15 -1.20
N ARG A 68 2.16 -11.29 -0.96
CA ARG A 68 3.47 -11.72 -0.43
C ARG A 68 3.37 -12.32 0.98
N ILE A 69 2.45 -11.88 1.82
CA ILE A 69 2.23 -12.48 3.16
C ILE A 69 1.75 -13.93 3.04
N LEU A 70 1.05 -14.30 1.96
CA LEU A 70 0.50 -15.63 1.73
C LEU A 70 1.50 -16.64 1.14
N THR A 71 2.60 -16.17 0.54
CA THR A 71 3.60 -17.01 -0.14
C THR A 71 4.76 -17.44 0.75
#